data_AF-A0A0M8WB19-F1
#
_entry.id   AF-A0A0M8WB19-F1
#
_cell.length_a   1.000
_cell.length_b   1.000
_cell.length_c   1.000
_cell.angle_alpha   90.00
_cell.angle_beta   90.00
_cell.angle_gamma   90.00
#
_symmetry.space_group_name_H-M   'P 1'
#
loop_
_entity.id
_entity.type
_entity.pdbx_description
1 polymer ?
#
loop_
_entity_poly.entity_id
_entity_poly.type
_entity_poly.pdbx_seq_one_letter_code
_entity_poly.pdbx_strand_id
1 'polypeptide(L)'
;MISHVGQLAAQLERMTARLTVLERRLSGAGDGEPADLDAVAGDIAPLVEALRVAWDAEQELLADPMRVELRQLVLEFEGLKARRDEARSKLDGGRVPRFERDALSHEVRQMEWLINANEASAQRAAERLVADEDATGEQWRTEAVLAGEKAREEIRDAAARRISAALSQYARMPVWFRVGLGEITAPDPSFWLDAAVAVLAYRLEYGVTDAVSPLGAPPSATSGNEAWVRRANVYADITDRLATLAATFHLQ
;
A
#
# COMPACT_ATOMS: atom_id res chain seq x y z
N MET A 1 31.04 -2.87 57.97
CA MET A 1 29.65 -2.38 57.75
C MET A 1 29.46 -1.65 56.41
N ILE A 2 30.45 -0.95 55.85
CA ILE A 2 30.31 -0.16 54.59
C ILE A 2 30.11 -1.03 53.33
N SER A 3 30.67 -2.25 53.30
CA SER A 3 30.59 -3.18 52.15
C SER A 3 29.18 -3.72 51.87
N HIS A 4 28.34 -3.85 52.90
CA HIS A 4 27.02 -4.47 52.77
C HIS A 4 25.99 -3.51 52.17
N VAL A 5 26.14 -2.20 52.43
CA VAL A 5 25.28 -1.13 51.88
C VAL A 5 25.56 -0.92 50.39
N GLY A 6 26.83 -0.95 49.97
CA GLY A 6 27.20 -0.85 48.54
C GLY A 6 26.73 -2.06 47.71
N GLN A 7 26.76 -3.27 48.28
CA GLN A 7 26.20 -4.45 47.63
C GLN A 7 24.67 -4.39 47.49
N LEU A 8 23.97 -3.87 48.49
CA LEU A 8 22.52 -3.66 48.45
C LEU A 8 22.12 -2.63 47.40
N ALA A 9 22.85 -1.51 47.29
CA ALA A 9 22.61 -0.49 46.27
C ALA A 9 22.79 -1.05 44.85
N ALA A 10 23.87 -1.81 44.61
CA ALA A 10 24.10 -2.45 43.32
C ALA A 10 23.11 -3.58 43.00
N GLN A 11 22.53 -4.23 44.02
CA GLN A 11 21.44 -5.19 43.83
C GLN A 11 20.11 -4.51 43.52
N LEU A 12 19.82 -3.39 44.20
CA LEU A 12 18.64 -2.57 43.93
C LEU A 12 18.70 -1.99 42.52
N GLU A 13 19.81 -1.39 42.08
CA GLU A 13 19.95 -0.89 40.71
C GLU A 13 19.73 -1.99 39.66
N ARG A 14 20.24 -3.21 39.90
CA ARG A 14 20.02 -4.35 39.01
C ARG A 14 18.58 -4.84 39.03
N MET A 15 17.90 -4.81 40.17
CA MET A 15 16.48 -5.14 40.26
C MET A 15 15.62 -4.08 39.57
N THR A 16 15.92 -2.79 39.75
CA THR A 16 15.24 -1.70 39.06
C THR A 16 15.45 -1.80 37.56
N ALA A 17 16.68 -2.03 37.09
CA ALA A 17 16.96 -2.23 35.67
C ALA A 17 16.21 -3.44 35.10
N ARG A 18 16.12 -4.55 35.85
CA ARG A 18 15.34 -5.73 35.45
C ARG A 18 13.84 -5.46 35.44
N LEU A 19 13.33 -4.71 36.42
CA LEU A 19 11.93 -4.30 36.48
C LEU A 19 11.60 -3.37 35.32
N THR A 20 12.43 -2.38 35.01
CA THR A 20 12.23 -1.49 33.86
C THR A 20 12.30 -2.25 32.53
N VAL A 21 13.19 -3.23 32.41
CA VAL A 21 13.22 -4.13 31.23
C VAL A 21 11.96 -5.00 31.18
N LEU A 22 11.47 -5.51 32.30
CA LEU A 22 10.22 -6.27 32.36
C LEU A 22 8.99 -5.40 32.07
N GLU A 23 8.94 -4.17 32.58
CA GLU A 23 7.91 -3.17 32.30
C GLU A 23 7.95 -2.72 30.83
N ARG A 24 9.14 -2.65 30.23
CA ARG A 24 9.31 -2.45 28.77
C ARG A 24 8.85 -3.67 27.98
N ARG A 25 9.20 -4.88 28.40
CA ARG A 25 8.72 -6.15 27.81
C ARG A 25 7.21 -6.32 27.96
N LEU A 26 6.64 -5.72 29.00
CA LEU A 26 5.21 -5.68 29.29
C LEU A 26 4.55 -4.39 28.77
N SER A 27 5.26 -3.48 28.09
CA SER A 27 4.66 -2.27 27.50
C SER A 27 3.80 -2.70 26.32
N GLY A 28 2.54 -3.01 26.65
CA GLY A 28 1.55 -3.62 25.79
C GLY A 28 0.74 -4.71 26.52
N ALA A 29 1.35 -5.41 27.47
CA ALA A 29 0.71 -6.38 28.35
C ALA A 29 0.21 -5.75 29.66
N GLY A 30 -0.01 -4.43 29.68
CA GLY A 30 -0.40 -3.68 30.87
C GLY A 30 -1.59 -4.30 31.62
N ASP A 31 -1.62 -4.10 32.92
CA ASP A 31 -2.70 -4.57 33.78
C ASP A 31 -3.94 -3.65 33.72
N GLY A 32 -3.84 -2.52 33.03
CA GLY A 32 -4.93 -1.57 32.82
C GLY A 32 -6.06 -2.09 31.92
N GLU A 33 -7.06 -1.22 31.71
CA GLU A 33 -8.18 -1.49 30.82
C GLU A 33 -7.69 -1.78 29.38
N PRO A 34 -8.41 -2.65 28.64
CA PRO A 34 -8.08 -2.94 27.25
C PRO A 34 -8.23 -1.67 26.39
N ALA A 35 -7.16 -1.31 25.69
CA ALA A 35 -7.19 -0.23 24.72
C ALA A 35 -7.88 -0.69 23.44
N ASP A 36 -8.98 -0.03 23.08
CA ASP A 36 -9.59 -0.18 21.76
C ASP A 36 -8.96 0.80 20.77
N LEU A 37 -7.84 0.40 20.17
CA LEU A 37 -7.12 1.24 19.21
C LEU A 37 -7.88 1.40 17.89
N ASP A 38 -8.65 0.38 17.49
CA ASP A 38 -9.37 0.32 16.22
C ASP A 38 -10.72 1.05 16.26
N ALA A 39 -11.10 1.63 17.41
CA ALA A 39 -12.36 2.36 17.59
C ALA A 39 -12.53 3.53 16.61
N VAL A 40 -13.59 3.45 15.78
CA VAL A 40 -14.02 4.53 14.88
C VAL A 40 -15.07 5.37 15.59
N ALA A 41 -14.61 6.31 16.41
CA ALA A 41 -15.47 7.21 17.19
C ALA A 41 -14.88 8.62 17.28
N GLY A 42 -15.74 9.59 17.62
CA GLY A 42 -15.35 11.00 17.77
C GLY A 42 -14.73 11.55 16.49
N ASP A 43 -13.58 12.21 16.64
CA ASP A 43 -12.88 12.90 15.56
C ASP A 43 -12.36 11.98 14.45
N ILE A 44 -12.27 10.66 14.67
CA ILE A 44 -11.80 9.70 13.66
C ILE A 44 -12.91 9.26 12.71
N ALA A 45 -14.17 9.23 13.18
CA ALA A 45 -15.30 8.82 12.36
C ALA A 45 -15.42 9.59 11.02
N PRO A 46 -15.35 10.94 10.99
CA PRO A 46 -15.40 11.67 9.72
C PRO A 46 -14.18 11.41 8.82
N LEU A 47 -13.00 11.13 9.39
CA LEU A 47 -11.81 10.80 8.60
C LEU A 47 -11.96 9.45 7.90
N VAL A 48 -12.39 8.43 8.62
CA VAL A 48 -12.64 7.10 8.05
C VAL A 48 -13.72 7.17 6.98
N GLU A 49 -14.75 7.99 7.16
CA GLU A 49 -15.79 8.19 6.14
C GLU A 49 -15.22 8.85 4.88
N ALA A 50 -14.42 9.91 5.02
CA ALA A 50 -13.75 10.53 3.87
C ALA A 50 -12.83 9.54 3.14
N LEU A 51 -12.12 8.67 3.86
CA LEU A 51 -11.27 7.63 3.30
C LEU A 51 -12.07 6.57 2.54
N ARG A 52 -13.27 6.21 3.01
CA ARG A 52 -14.17 5.29 2.29
C ARG A 52 -14.68 5.89 0.98
N VAL A 53 -15.11 7.15 1.03
CA VAL A 53 -15.56 7.87 -0.18
C VAL A 53 -14.41 8.00 -1.19
N ALA A 54 -13.19 8.27 -0.71
CA ALA A 54 -12.00 8.28 -1.56
C ALA A 54 -11.67 6.90 -2.13
N TRP A 55 -11.78 5.83 -1.33
CA TRP A 55 -11.58 4.46 -1.76
C TRP A 55 -12.54 4.09 -2.90
N ASP A 56 -13.82 4.41 -2.77
CA ASP A 56 -14.82 4.15 -3.80
C ASP A 56 -14.55 4.93 -5.08
N ALA A 57 -14.06 6.18 -4.98
CA ALA A 57 -13.63 6.94 -6.14
C ALA A 57 -12.38 6.33 -6.82
N GLU A 58 -11.37 5.96 -6.03
CA GLU A 58 -10.10 5.41 -6.52
C GLU A 58 -10.25 3.99 -7.11
N GLN A 59 -11.32 3.25 -6.80
CA GLN A 59 -11.55 1.93 -7.38
C GLN A 59 -11.90 1.97 -8.86
N GLU A 60 -12.43 3.08 -9.36
CA GLU A 60 -12.75 3.28 -10.77
C GLU A 60 -11.62 3.96 -11.56
N LEU A 61 -10.58 4.44 -10.87
CA LEU A 61 -9.41 5.05 -11.48
C LEU A 61 -8.32 4.01 -11.71
N LEU A 62 -7.60 4.12 -12.82
CA LEU A 62 -6.40 3.35 -13.08
C LEU A 62 -5.20 3.97 -12.36
N ALA A 63 -4.32 3.12 -11.85
CA ALA A 63 -3.03 3.56 -11.37
C ALA A 63 -2.12 3.98 -12.53
N ASP A 64 -1.22 4.93 -12.31
CA ASP A 64 -0.31 5.46 -13.34
C ASP A 64 0.50 4.37 -14.08
N PRO A 65 1.09 3.37 -13.41
CA PRO A 65 1.79 2.30 -14.12
C PRO A 65 0.88 1.52 -15.07
N MET A 66 -0.38 1.28 -14.67
CA MET A 66 -1.37 0.60 -15.49
C MET A 66 -1.81 1.47 -16.68
N ARG A 67 -1.99 2.78 -16.48
CA ARG A 67 -2.26 3.72 -17.59
C ARG A 67 -1.16 3.68 -18.65
N VAL A 68 0.10 3.68 -18.21
CA VAL A 68 1.26 3.61 -19.12
C VAL A 68 1.28 2.28 -19.88
N GLU A 69 1.08 1.16 -19.18
CA GLU A 69 1.04 -0.18 -19.79
C GLU A 69 -0.07 -0.28 -20.86
N LEU A 70 -1.29 0.14 -20.53
CA LEU A 70 -2.42 0.10 -21.46
C LEU A 70 -2.20 1.03 -22.66
N ARG A 71 -1.68 2.25 -22.45
CA ARG A 71 -1.36 3.19 -23.54
C ARG A 71 -0.30 2.61 -24.47
N GLN A 72 0.72 1.97 -23.92
CA GLN A 72 1.76 1.33 -24.71
C GLN A 72 1.19 0.19 -25.56
N LEU A 73 0.31 -0.65 -24.98
CA LEU A 73 -0.35 -1.73 -25.70
C LEU A 73 -1.19 -1.21 -26.87
N VAL A 74 -1.99 -0.15 -26.65
CA VAL A 74 -2.78 0.49 -27.71
C VAL A 74 -1.88 1.09 -28.79
N LEU A 75 -0.81 1.77 -28.40
CA LEU A 75 0.15 2.38 -29.33
C LEU A 75 0.85 1.33 -30.20
N GLU A 76 1.27 0.20 -29.62
CA GLU A 76 1.89 -0.91 -30.34
C GLU A 76 0.92 -1.51 -31.36
N PHE A 77 -0.34 -1.70 -30.98
CA PHE A 77 -1.37 -2.23 -31.85
C PHE A 77 -1.67 -1.29 -33.03
N GLU A 78 -1.83 0.00 -32.78
CA GLU A 78 -2.02 0.99 -33.85
C GLU A 78 -0.77 1.12 -34.73
N GLY A 79 0.43 0.97 -34.17
CA GLY A 79 1.68 0.89 -34.92
C GLY A 79 1.73 -0.31 -35.87
N LEU A 80 1.21 -1.48 -35.46
CA LEU A 80 1.09 -2.65 -36.33
C LEU A 80 0.12 -2.39 -37.49
N LYS A 81 -1.04 -1.78 -37.22
CA LYS A 81 -2.00 -1.40 -38.28
C LYS A 81 -1.39 -0.43 -39.28
N ALA A 82 -0.73 0.62 -38.80
CA ALA A 82 -0.11 1.63 -39.66
C ALA A 82 0.96 1.01 -40.59
N ARG A 83 1.83 0.12 -40.07
CA ARG A 83 2.83 -0.59 -40.88
C ARG A 83 2.18 -1.52 -41.91
N ARG A 84 1.11 -2.22 -41.54
CA ARG A 84 0.34 -3.10 -42.44
C ARG A 84 -0.26 -2.29 -43.58
N ASP A 85 -0.84 -1.13 -43.27
CA ASP A 85 -1.47 -0.25 -44.26
C ASP A 85 -0.41 0.38 -45.19
N GLU A 86 0.76 0.75 -44.68
CA GLU A 86 1.89 1.22 -45.49
C GLU A 86 2.41 0.14 -46.46
N ALA A 87 2.63 -1.08 -45.96
CA ALA A 87 3.09 -2.20 -46.78
C ALA A 87 2.06 -2.57 -47.86
N ARG A 88 0.76 -2.50 -47.53
CA ARG A 88 -0.34 -2.71 -48.49
C ARG A 88 -0.39 -1.63 -49.56
N SER A 89 -0.24 -0.36 -49.17
CA SER A 89 -0.17 0.77 -50.11
C SER A 89 0.99 0.63 -51.10
N LYS A 90 2.16 0.16 -50.65
CA LYS A 90 3.31 -0.14 -51.52
C LYS A 90 3.01 -1.25 -52.54
N LEU A 91 2.31 -2.31 -52.13
CA LEU A 91 1.88 -3.39 -53.03
C LEU A 91 0.90 -2.88 -54.09
N ASP A 92 -0.07 -2.07 -53.71
CA ASP A 92 -1.11 -1.52 -54.60
C ASP A 92 -0.54 -0.49 -55.59
N GLY A 93 0.55 0.20 -55.23
CA GLY A 93 1.24 1.19 -56.08
C GLY A 93 1.94 0.64 -57.34
N GLY A 94 1.94 -0.68 -57.56
CA GLY A 94 2.20 -1.32 -58.85
C GLY A 94 3.64 -1.32 -59.40
N ARG A 95 4.58 -0.54 -58.82
CA ARG A 95 5.99 -0.43 -59.27
C ARG A 95 7.01 -1.19 -58.42
N VAL A 96 6.60 -2.31 -57.82
CA VAL A 96 7.49 -3.11 -56.96
C VAL A 96 8.03 -4.33 -57.72
N PRO A 97 9.36 -4.57 -57.77
CA PRO A 97 9.96 -5.79 -58.27
C PRO A 97 9.39 -7.06 -57.61
N ARG A 98 9.40 -8.19 -58.32
CA ARG A 98 8.75 -9.44 -57.85
C ARG A 98 9.24 -9.91 -56.47
N PHE A 99 10.56 -9.89 -56.22
CA PHE A 99 11.13 -10.35 -54.94
C PHE A 99 10.69 -9.45 -53.77
N GLU A 100 10.60 -8.14 -53.99
CA GLU A 100 10.18 -7.17 -52.98
C GLU A 100 8.66 -7.24 -52.76
N ARG A 101 7.88 -7.54 -53.81
CA ARG A 101 6.45 -7.84 -53.71
C ARG A 101 6.18 -9.08 -52.85
N ASP A 102 6.94 -10.15 -53.06
CA ASP A 102 6.80 -11.40 -52.28
C ASP A 102 7.14 -11.16 -50.80
N ALA A 103 8.19 -10.38 -50.51
CA ALA A 103 8.57 -9.99 -49.16
C ALA A 103 7.49 -9.15 -48.47
N LEU A 104 6.99 -8.09 -49.12
CA LEU A 104 5.92 -7.24 -48.60
C LEU A 104 4.61 -8.04 -48.38
N SER A 105 4.27 -8.97 -49.29
CA SER A 105 3.11 -9.85 -49.13
C SER A 105 3.23 -10.80 -47.93
N HIS A 106 4.45 -11.26 -47.62
CA HIS A 106 4.69 -12.05 -46.42
C HIS A 106 4.57 -11.17 -45.16
N GLU A 107 5.16 -9.98 -45.20
CA GLU A 107 5.13 -9.01 -44.10
C GLU A 107 3.69 -8.61 -43.73
N VAL A 108 2.86 -8.29 -44.73
CA VAL A 108 1.42 -7.98 -44.54
C VAL A 108 0.70 -9.16 -43.86
N ARG A 109 0.88 -10.38 -44.36
CA ARG A 109 0.25 -11.58 -43.77
C ARG A 109 0.68 -11.81 -42.33
N GLN A 110 1.96 -11.60 -42.03
CA GLN A 110 2.49 -11.71 -40.67
C GLN A 110 1.86 -10.64 -39.76
N MET A 111 1.76 -9.39 -40.22
CA MET A 111 1.13 -8.32 -39.46
C MET A 111 -0.37 -8.55 -39.26
N GLU A 112 -1.10 -9.02 -40.26
CA GLU A 112 -2.52 -9.37 -40.13
C GLU A 112 -2.75 -10.46 -39.09
N TRP A 113 -1.89 -11.47 -39.05
CA TRP A 113 -1.94 -12.50 -38.01
C TRP A 113 -1.71 -11.90 -36.62
N LEU A 114 -0.70 -11.03 -36.45
CA LEU A 114 -0.41 -10.35 -35.18
C LEU A 114 -1.56 -9.42 -34.75
N ILE A 115 -2.15 -8.68 -35.70
CA ILE A 115 -3.30 -7.80 -35.45
C ILE A 115 -4.47 -8.63 -34.93
N ASN A 116 -4.85 -9.70 -35.64
CA ASN A 116 -5.97 -10.55 -35.23
C ASN A 116 -5.73 -11.22 -33.86
N ALA A 117 -4.48 -11.59 -33.56
CA ALA A 117 -4.12 -12.18 -32.27
C ALA A 117 -4.25 -11.18 -31.10
N ASN A 118 -3.99 -9.89 -31.35
CA ASN A 118 -3.92 -8.86 -30.31
C ASN A 118 -5.16 -7.95 -30.24
N GLU A 119 -6.05 -8.00 -31.23
CA GLU A 119 -7.21 -7.09 -31.36
C GLU A 119 -8.07 -7.03 -30.11
N ALA A 120 -8.47 -8.18 -29.56
CA ALA A 120 -9.32 -8.22 -28.37
C ALA A 120 -8.64 -7.64 -27.12
N SER A 121 -7.31 -7.73 -27.02
CA SER A 121 -6.56 -7.16 -25.90
C SER A 121 -6.36 -5.65 -26.06
N ALA A 122 -6.07 -5.20 -27.28
CA ALA A 122 -5.96 -3.78 -27.59
C ALA A 122 -7.30 -3.04 -27.44
N GLN A 123 -8.40 -3.66 -27.88
CA GLN A 123 -9.74 -3.10 -27.72
C GLN A 123 -10.10 -2.94 -26.23
N ARG A 124 -9.88 -3.98 -25.41
CA ARG A 124 -10.10 -3.90 -23.96
C ARG A 124 -9.21 -2.87 -23.29
N ALA A 125 -7.97 -2.72 -23.72
CA ALA A 125 -7.05 -1.71 -23.20
C ALA A 125 -7.56 -0.29 -23.52
N ALA A 126 -8.00 -0.05 -24.76
CA ALA A 126 -8.58 1.23 -25.17
C ALA A 126 -9.86 1.56 -24.39
N GLU A 127 -10.77 0.59 -24.25
CA GLU A 127 -12.01 0.76 -23.47
C GLU A 127 -11.73 1.12 -22.00
N ARG A 128 -10.75 0.47 -21.38
CA ARG A 128 -10.34 0.80 -20.01
C ARG A 128 -9.76 2.20 -19.87
N LEU A 129 -8.97 2.65 -20.85
CA LEU A 129 -8.42 4.02 -20.85
C LEU A 129 -9.52 5.06 -21.00
N VAL A 130 -10.51 4.82 -21.86
CA VAL A 130 -11.68 5.71 -21.99
C VAL A 130 -12.47 5.76 -20.69
N ALA A 131 -12.73 4.61 -20.06
CA ALA A 131 -13.41 4.57 -18.78
C ALA A 131 -12.67 5.33 -17.66
N ASP A 132 -11.33 5.25 -17.63
CA ASP A 132 -10.49 6.02 -16.70
C ASP A 132 -10.52 7.54 -16.99
N GLU A 133 -10.54 7.93 -18.26
CA GLU A 133 -10.68 9.33 -18.67
C GLU A 133 -12.04 9.90 -18.26
N ASP A 134 -13.12 9.16 -18.50
CA ASP A 134 -14.47 9.52 -18.07
C ASP A 134 -14.54 9.62 -16.53
N ALA A 135 -13.96 8.64 -15.83
CA ALA A 135 -13.95 8.62 -14.37
C ALA A 135 -13.17 9.80 -13.77
N THR A 136 -12.04 10.15 -14.37
CA THR A 136 -11.20 11.30 -13.99
C THR A 136 -11.90 12.63 -14.26
N GLY A 137 -12.77 12.69 -15.29
CA GLY A 137 -13.55 13.88 -15.62
C GLY A 137 -14.66 14.21 -14.62
N GLU A 138 -15.06 13.27 -13.76
CA GLU A 138 -16.12 13.50 -12.77
C GLU A 138 -15.60 14.26 -11.54
N GLN A 139 -16.12 15.47 -11.35
CA GLN A 139 -15.69 16.39 -10.29
C GLN A 139 -15.74 15.78 -8.88
N TRP A 140 -16.81 15.02 -8.56
CA TRP A 140 -16.96 14.43 -7.23
C TRP A 140 -15.85 13.42 -6.91
N ARG A 141 -15.30 12.71 -7.90
CA ARG A 141 -14.18 11.78 -7.68
C ARG A 141 -12.91 12.55 -7.34
N THR A 142 -12.64 13.63 -8.06
CA THR A 142 -11.48 14.49 -7.78
C THR A 142 -11.56 15.07 -6.38
N GLU A 143 -12.73 15.56 -5.98
CA GLU A 143 -12.96 16.08 -4.62
C GLU A 143 -12.83 14.97 -3.55
N ALA A 144 -13.36 13.78 -3.82
CA ALA A 144 -13.23 12.62 -2.94
C ALA A 144 -11.77 12.19 -2.75
N VAL A 145 -10.98 12.10 -3.82
CA VAL A 145 -9.56 11.74 -3.75
C VAL A 145 -8.78 12.76 -2.93
N LEU A 146 -8.97 14.06 -3.18
CA LEU A 146 -8.31 15.14 -2.42
C LEU A 146 -8.71 15.13 -0.94
N ALA A 147 -10.00 14.92 -0.64
CA ALA A 147 -10.47 14.77 0.74
C ALA A 147 -9.85 13.53 1.40
N GLY A 148 -9.72 12.43 0.66
CA GLY A 148 -9.04 11.22 1.10
C GLY A 148 -7.57 11.42 1.42
N GLU A 149 -6.81 12.09 0.55
CA GLU A 149 -5.40 12.43 0.80
C GLU A 149 -5.22 13.22 2.09
N LYS A 150 -6.05 14.25 2.29
CA LYS A 150 -6.05 15.02 3.54
C LYS A 150 -6.40 14.15 4.74
N ALA A 151 -7.42 13.30 4.63
CA ALA A 151 -7.83 12.40 5.71
C ALA A 151 -6.73 11.37 6.06
N ARG A 152 -5.91 10.93 5.10
CA ARG A 152 -4.76 10.02 5.34
C ARG A 152 -3.67 10.69 6.17
N GLU A 153 -3.44 11.99 6.00
CA GLU A 153 -2.51 12.73 6.86
C GLU A 153 -3.07 12.86 8.28
N GLU A 154 -4.33 13.29 8.40
CA GLU A 154 -4.98 13.49 9.70
C GLU A 154 -5.15 12.18 10.49
N ILE A 155 -5.36 11.05 9.81
CA ILE A 155 -5.51 9.75 10.50
C ILE A 155 -4.20 9.23 11.07
N ARG A 156 -3.04 9.56 10.46
CA ARG A 156 -1.72 9.25 11.03
C ARG A 156 -1.49 10.02 12.31
N ASP A 157 -1.82 11.31 12.32
CA ASP A 157 -1.72 12.13 13.53
C ASP A 157 -2.68 11.64 14.63
N ALA A 158 -3.89 11.24 14.26
CA ALA A 158 -4.86 10.66 15.19
C ALA A 158 -4.36 9.32 15.77
N ALA A 159 -3.77 8.46 14.93
CA ALA A 159 -3.15 7.21 15.35
C ALA A 159 -1.99 7.44 16.33
N ALA A 160 -1.11 8.42 16.05
CA ALA A 160 -0.01 8.80 16.93
C ALA A 160 -0.50 9.27 18.31
N ARG A 161 -1.49 10.17 18.34
CA ARG A 161 -2.11 10.61 19.60
C ARG A 161 -2.72 9.46 20.38
N ARG A 162 -3.40 8.54 19.70
CA ARG A 162 -4.06 7.39 20.34
C ARG A 162 -3.06 6.41 20.95
N ILE A 163 -1.98 6.09 20.23
CA ILE A 163 -0.91 5.22 20.74
C ILE A 163 -0.23 5.89 21.95
N SER A 164 0.10 7.19 21.85
CA SER A 164 0.71 7.94 22.96
C SER A 164 -0.19 7.96 24.20
N ALA A 165 -1.49 8.20 24.03
CA ALA A 165 -2.47 8.17 25.11
C ALA A 165 -2.55 6.78 25.77
N ALA A 166 -2.65 5.71 24.98
CA ALA A 166 -2.69 4.34 25.50
C ALA A 166 -1.41 3.96 26.26
N LEU A 167 -0.23 4.35 25.74
CA LEU A 167 1.06 4.12 26.41
C LEU A 167 1.16 4.90 27.73
N SER A 168 0.79 6.18 27.74
CA SER A 168 0.84 7.02 28.96
C SER A 168 -0.10 6.56 30.07
N GLN A 169 -1.19 5.88 29.71
CA GLN A 169 -2.16 5.32 30.65
C GLN A 169 -1.83 3.87 31.07
N TYR A 170 -0.73 3.30 30.59
CA TYR A 170 -0.37 1.89 30.80
C TYR A 170 -1.51 0.93 30.40
N ALA A 171 -2.26 1.27 29.35
CA ALA A 171 -3.39 0.48 28.87
C ALA A 171 -2.92 -0.87 28.29
N ARG A 172 -3.81 -1.87 28.34
CA ARG A 172 -3.51 -3.18 27.75
C ARG A 172 -3.70 -3.12 26.24
N MET A 173 -2.62 -3.27 25.49
CA MET A 173 -2.65 -3.16 24.03
C MET A 173 -3.29 -4.41 23.38
N PRO A 174 -3.94 -4.24 22.22
CA PRO A 174 -4.49 -5.35 21.44
C PRO A 174 -3.46 -6.43 21.10
N VAL A 175 -3.94 -7.64 20.82
CA VAL A 175 -3.08 -8.79 20.48
C VAL A 175 -2.28 -8.52 19.20
N TRP A 176 -2.93 -8.04 18.14
CA TRP A 176 -2.26 -7.67 16.88
C TRP A 176 -1.12 -6.66 17.10
N PHE A 177 -1.29 -5.74 18.06
CA PHE A 177 -0.31 -4.70 18.35
C PHE A 177 0.93 -5.32 19.00
N ARG A 178 0.71 -6.17 20.02
CA ARG A 178 1.81 -6.86 20.73
C ARG A 178 2.54 -7.88 19.85
N VAL A 179 1.79 -8.69 19.12
CA VAL A 179 2.35 -9.76 18.27
C VAL A 179 2.98 -9.19 17.01
N GLY A 180 2.35 -8.18 16.40
CA GLY A 180 2.79 -7.60 15.14
C GLY A 180 4.00 -6.68 15.26
N LEU A 181 4.08 -5.84 16.31
CA LEU A 181 5.14 -4.84 16.46
C LEU A 181 6.30 -5.32 17.35
N GLY A 182 6.06 -6.31 18.21
CA GLY A 182 7.05 -6.77 19.18
C GLY A 182 7.34 -5.75 20.29
N GLU A 183 8.52 -5.86 20.90
CA GLU A 183 8.92 -5.04 22.04
C GLU A 183 9.29 -3.60 21.61
N ILE A 184 9.15 -2.62 22.52
CA ILE A 184 9.59 -1.25 22.22
C ILE A 184 11.12 -1.22 22.13
N THR A 185 11.67 -0.70 21.02
CA THR A 185 13.12 -0.58 20.83
C THR A 185 13.76 0.40 21.83
N ALA A 186 14.95 0.05 22.31
CA ALA A 186 15.76 0.87 23.19
C ALA A 186 17.20 0.99 22.65
N PRO A 187 17.88 2.14 22.81
CA PRO A 187 17.43 3.33 23.54
C PRO A 187 16.45 4.21 22.75
N ASP A 188 16.39 4.08 21.43
CA ASP A 188 15.55 4.91 20.56
C ASP A 188 14.25 4.17 20.13
N PRO A 189 13.07 4.62 20.58
CA PRO A 189 11.79 4.03 20.21
C PRO A 189 11.18 4.65 18.94
N SER A 190 11.81 5.64 18.32
CA SER A 190 11.23 6.42 17.20
C SER A 190 10.74 5.54 16.05
N PHE A 191 11.62 4.67 15.54
CA PHE A 191 11.29 3.76 14.44
C PHE A 191 10.16 2.79 14.79
N TRP A 192 10.12 2.30 16.04
CA TRP A 192 9.04 1.44 16.52
C TRP A 192 7.71 2.21 16.59
N LEU A 193 7.73 3.45 17.08
CA LEU A 193 6.55 4.30 17.15
C LEU A 193 6.02 4.63 15.75
N ASP A 194 6.89 4.94 14.80
CA ASP A 194 6.50 5.22 13.41
C ASP A 194 5.85 4.00 12.76
N ALA A 195 6.39 2.80 12.99
CA ALA A 195 5.78 1.56 12.52
C ALA A 195 4.42 1.31 13.18
N ALA A 196 4.30 1.54 14.49
CA ALA A 196 3.04 1.38 15.23
C ALA A 196 1.95 2.32 14.71
N VAL A 197 2.31 3.59 14.45
CA VAL A 197 1.42 4.59 13.86
C VAL A 197 1.00 4.18 12.45
N ALA A 198 1.95 3.72 11.62
CA ALA A 198 1.65 3.29 10.26
C ALA A 198 0.68 2.09 10.24
N VAL A 199 0.89 1.09 11.11
CA VAL A 199 -0.02 -0.05 11.25
C VAL A 199 -1.41 0.41 11.68
N LEU A 200 -1.51 1.25 12.72
CA LEU A 200 -2.82 1.70 13.20
C LEU A 200 -3.55 2.55 12.14
N ALA A 201 -2.85 3.46 11.47
CA ALA A 201 -3.41 4.23 10.36
C ALA A 201 -3.93 3.33 9.23
N TYR A 202 -3.16 2.29 8.85
CA TYR A 202 -3.58 1.30 7.86
C TYR A 202 -4.85 0.55 8.29
N ARG A 203 -4.92 0.12 9.55
CA ARG A 203 -6.08 -0.60 10.08
C ARG A 203 -7.33 0.28 10.07
N LEU A 204 -7.20 1.56 10.44
CA LEU A 204 -8.31 2.51 10.43
C LEU A 204 -8.75 2.86 9.00
N GLU A 205 -7.81 3.06 8.07
CA GLU A 205 -8.12 3.37 6.67
C GLU A 205 -8.83 2.21 5.96
N TYR A 206 -8.31 0.98 6.09
CA TYR A 206 -8.81 -0.18 5.35
C TYR A 206 -9.76 -1.08 6.17
N GLY A 207 -10.14 -0.64 7.37
CA GLY A 207 -11.09 -1.37 8.23
C GLY A 207 -10.59 -2.76 8.63
N VAL A 208 -9.29 -2.92 8.90
CA VAL A 208 -8.72 -4.21 9.30
C VAL A 208 -9.04 -4.49 10.76
N THR A 209 -9.81 -5.54 11.01
CA THR A 209 -10.23 -5.95 12.36
C THR A 209 -9.64 -7.29 12.80
N ASP A 210 -8.69 -7.85 12.04
CA ASP A 210 -8.05 -9.11 12.40
C ASP A 210 -7.34 -8.96 13.76
N ALA A 211 -7.60 -9.89 14.66
CA ALA A 211 -7.14 -9.84 16.05
C ALA A 211 -5.64 -10.19 16.20
N VAL A 212 -5.04 -10.86 15.21
CA VAL A 212 -3.68 -11.38 15.26
C VAL A 212 -2.81 -10.78 14.15
N SER A 213 -3.31 -10.77 12.90
CA SER A 213 -2.60 -10.17 11.78
C SER A 213 -2.77 -8.64 11.81
N PRO A 214 -1.70 -7.85 12.04
CA PRO A 214 -1.81 -6.40 12.13
C PRO A 214 -2.33 -5.78 10.83
N LEU A 215 -1.97 -6.34 9.67
CA LEU A 215 -2.33 -5.83 8.35
C LEU A 215 -3.45 -6.65 7.67
N GLY A 216 -3.96 -7.70 8.32
CA GLY A 216 -4.98 -8.58 7.74
C GLY A 216 -4.45 -9.41 6.56
N ALA A 217 -5.32 -9.67 5.58
CA ALA A 217 -4.96 -10.40 4.37
C ALA A 217 -4.18 -9.51 3.39
N PRO A 218 -3.13 -10.03 2.73
CA PRO A 218 -2.40 -9.28 1.71
C PRO A 218 -3.33 -8.82 0.58
N PRO A 219 -3.34 -7.52 0.22
CA PRO A 219 -4.10 -7.02 -0.91
C PRO A 219 -3.46 -7.46 -2.24
N SER A 220 -4.25 -7.48 -3.31
CA SER A 220 -3.77 -7.74 -4.67
C SER A 220 -3.86 -6.47 -5.53
N ALA A 221 -2.78 -6.17 -6.24
CA ALA A 221 -2.71 -5.08 -7.22
C ALA A 221 -3.08 -5.52 -8.65
N THR A 222 -3.55 -6.76 -8.86
CA THR A 222 -3.74 -7.34 -10.20
C THR A 222 -4.72 -6.57 -11.08
N SER A 223 -5.73 -5.90 -10.51
CA SER A 223 -6.66 -5.07 -11.30
C SER A 223 -5.97 -3.86 -11.94
N GLY A 224 -4.92 -3.35 -11.30
CA GLY A 224 -4.28 -2.09 -11.70
C GLY A 224 -5.08 -0.84 -11.36
N ASN A 225 -6.15 -0.97 -10.57
CA ASN A 225 -6.93 0.18 -10.10
C ASN A 225 -6.21 0.89 -8.96
N GLU A 226 -6.35 2.21 -8.88
CA GLU A 226 -5.58 3.09 -7.99
C GLU A 226 -5.74 2.69 -6.52
N ALA A 227 -6.98 2.45 -6.06
CA ALA A 227 -7.25 2.04 -4.68
C ALA A 227 -6.46 0.77 -4.27
N TRP A 228 -6.48 -0.25 -5.14
CA TRP A 228 -5.87 -1.55 -4.88
C TRP A 228 -4.35 -1.50 -4.97
N VAL A 229 -3.83 -0.77 -5.97
CA VAL A 229 -2.38 -0.52 -6.12
C VAL A 229 -1.85 0.26 -4.91
N ARG A 230 -2.54 1.32 -4.48
CA ARG A 230 -2.20 2.09 -3.28
C ARG A 230 -2.16 1.20 -2.05
N ARG A 231 -3.23 0.44 -1.78
CA ARG A 231 -3.29 -0.45 -0.62
C ARG A 231 -2.16 -1.48 -0.63
N ALA A 232 -1.82 -2.04 -1.80
CA ALA A 232 -0.72 -2.98 -1.94
C ALA A 232 0.64 -2.34 -1.66
N ASN A 233 0.89 -1.13 -2.15
CA ASN A 233 2.12 -0.39 -1.89
C ASN A 233 2.26 -0.04 -0.40
N VAL A 234 1.19 0.44 0.24
CA VAL A 234 1.20 0.75 1.68
C VAL A 234 1.39 -0.52 2.51
N TYR A 235 0.72 -1.62 2.15
CA TYR A 235 0.91 -2.92 2.80
C TYR A 235 2.36 -3.38 2.71
N ALA A 236 2.99 -3.27 1.54
CA ALA A 236 4.38 -3.65 1.33
C ALA A 236 5.34 -2.78 2.17
N ASP A 237 5.19 -1.45 2.15
CA ASP A 237 6.00 -0.53 2.96
C ASP A 237 5.92 -0.85 4.46
N ILE A 238 4.71 -1.10 4.98
CA ILE A 238 4.56 -1.44 6.40
C ILE A 238 5.16 -2.82 6.68
N THR A 239 4.98 -3.79 5.79
CA THR A 239 5.58 -5.12 5.95
C THR A 239 7.11 -5.05 6.01
N ASP A 240 7.74 -4.25 5.16
CA ASP A 240 9.19 -4.05 5.16
C ASP A 240 9.67 -3.38 6.46
N ARG A 241 8.92 -2.40 6.98
CA ARG A 241 9.20 -1.79 8.29
C ARG A 241 9.11 -2.81 9.44
N LEU A 242 8.05 -3.62 9.45
CA LEU A 242 7.86 -4.67 10.46
C LEU A 242 8.94 -5.76 10.37
N ALA A 243 9.35 -6.14 9.16
CA ALA A 243 10.46 -7.07 8.96
C ALA A 243 11.79 -6.49 9.47
N THR A 244 12.03 -5.20 9.24
CA THR A 244 13.21 -4.48 9.75
C THR A 244 13.23 -4.45 11.28
N LEU A 245 12.07 -4.20 11.91
CA LEU A 245 11.92 -4.31 13.36
C LEU A 245 12.27 -5.72 13.85
N ALA A 246 11.65 -6.75 13.28
CA ALA A 246 11.90 -8.15 13.66
C ALA A 246 13.38 -8.56 13.53
N ALA A 247 14.04 -8.15 12.44
CA ALA A 247 15.47 -8.40 12.23
C ALA A 247 16.34 -7.71 13.29
N THR A 248 15.98 -6.49 13.71
CA THR A 248 16.69 -5.75 14.75
C THR A 248 16.59 -6.44 16.11
N PHE A 249 15.45 -7.09 16.43
CA PHE A 249 15.27 -7.84 17.66
C PHE A 249 16.00 -9.19 17.70
N HIS A 250 16.24 -9.82 16.55
CA HIS A 250 16.97 -11.09 16.48
C HIS A 250 18.50 -10.93 16.54
N LEU A 251 19.01 -9.70 16.48
CA LEU A 251 20.44 -9.39 16.52
C LEU A 251 20.95 -8.91 17.89
N GLN A 252 20.09 -8.90 18.93
CA GLN A 252 20.43 -8.56 20.32
C GLN A 252 20.30 -9.77 21.25
#